data_AF-A0A842V2J8-F1
#
_entry.id   AF-A0A842V2J8-F1
#
_cell.length_a   1.000
_cell.length_b   1.000
_cell.length_c   1.000
_cell.angle_alpha   90.00
_cell.angle_beta   90.00
_cell.angle_gamma   90.00
#
_symmetry.space_group_name_H-M   'P 1'
#
loop_
_entity.id
_entity.type
_entity.pdbx_description
1 polymer ?
#
loop_
_entity_poly.entity_id
_entity_poly.type
_entity_poly.pdbx_seq_one_letter_code
_entity_poly.pdbx_strand_id
1 'polypeptide(L)'
;MSQKRAKHASGFAVELKESLLDSGRISFLAKSALSDLSFFVLFSIAFTWFFQKIAPLIEQINLLMSQLGGSMPSDYSMPDKESFGEIVAQYQQVTDLAHALFYYLAILIAVTFLLWCVFQGTSWWIAHRKLKHEVSWLQFIKRFSAASLVYALLTAVILLIIAQISRITSFGGIGLIDTRTLFYAGAIALIALSYFAVYTFAVLDEGFRKMLRALRKTAVSSWKKSLPPFIAVLIILGVFYIVMKAIAYSGTDVFYTVLAGLIIFLPMAAWIRVYMCRTVNNIK
;
A
#
# COMPACT_ATOMS: atom_id res chain seq x y z
N MET A 1 -42.40 -5.86 -3.05
CA MET A 1 -40.92 -5.95 -2.98
C MET A 1 -40.23 -4.80 -2.24
N SER A 2 -40.87 -3.65 -1.99
CA SER A 2 -40.27 -2.50 -1.29
C SER A 2 -40.05 -2.70 0.24
N GLN A 3 -41.01 -3.31 0.95
CA GLN A 3 -40.95 -3.45 2.42
C GLN A 3 -39.84 -4.38 2.96
N LYS A 4 -39.37 -5.38 2.19
CA LYS A 4 -38.27 -6.27 2.62
C LYS A 4 -36.89 -5.62 2.56
N ARG A 5 -36.68 -4.63 1.68
CA ARG A 5 -35.41 -3.88 1.59
C ARG A 5 -35.30 -2.81 2.69
N ALA A 6 -36.41 -2.17 3.05
CA ALA A 6 -36.45 -1.20 4.15
C ALA A 6 -36.11 -1.83 5.51
N LYS A 7 -36.56 -3.08 5.76
CA LYS A 7 -36.28 -3.83 6.99
C LYS A 7 -34.80 -4.26 7.12
N HIS A 8 -34.10 -4.46 5.99
CA HIS A 8 -32.67 -4.77 5.98
C HIS A 8 -31.79 -3.52 6.18
N ALA A 9 -32.20 -2.37 5.62
CA ALA A 9 -31.51 -1.10 5.79
C ALA A 9 -31.65 -0.54 7.22
N SER A 10 -32.83 -0.69 7.84
CA SER A 10 -33.03 -0.31 9.25
C SER A 10 -32.28 -1.24 10.21
N GLY A 11 -32.19 -2.53 9.89
CA GLY A 11 -31.35 -3.48 10.64
C GLY A 11 -29.87 -3.12 10.59
N PHE A 12 -29.35 -2.71 9.43
CA PHE A 12 -27.95 -2.29 9.29
C PHE A 12 -27.63 -1.04 10.12
N ALA A 13 -28.50 -0.01 10.11
CA ALA A 13 -28.29 1.21 10.89
C ALA A 13 -28.39 0.99 12.40
N VAL A 14 -29.30 0.12 12.85
CA VAL A 14 -29.45 -0.26 14.26
C VAL A 14 -28.28 -1.13 14.72
N GLU A 15 -27.86 -2.13 13.93
CA GLU A 15 -26.65 -2.90 14.20
C GLU A 15 -25.41 -1.99 14.22
N LEU A 16 -25.32 -0.98 13.34
CA LEU A 16 -24.21 -0.01 13.31
C LEU A 16 -24.19 0.84 14.59
N LYS A 17 -25.35 1.31 15.06
CA LYS A 17 -25.48 2.13 16.27
C LYS A 17 -25.17 1.34 17.54
N GLU A 18 -25.74 0.15 17.70
CA GLU A 18 -25.41 -0.75 18.82
C GLU A 18 -23.97 -1.24 18.75
N SER A 19 -23.42 -1.38 17.53
CA SER A 19 -22.01 -1.70 17.28
C SER A 19 -21.03 -0.59 17.67
N LEU A 20 -21.45 0.67 17.70
CA LEU A 20 -20.54 1.79 17.98
C LEU A 20 -20.48 2.16 19.47
N LEU A 21 -21.51 1.81 20.26
CA LEU A 21 -21.66 2.23 21.66
C LEU A 21 -21.18 1.20 22.70
N ASP A 22 -20.79 0.00 22.28
CA ASP A 22 -20.19 -1.01 23.16
C ASP A 22 -18.79 -0.54 23.60
N SER A 23 -18.61 -0.30 24.91
CA SER A 23 -17.35 0.19 25.50
C SER A 23 -16.16 -0.71 25.17
N GLY A 24 -16.40 -2.01 24.97
CA GLY A 24 -15.39 -2.99 24.54
C GLY A 24 -14.91 -2.78 23.09
N ARG A 25 -15.69 -2.10 22.24
CA ARG A 25 -15.37 -1.77 20.85
C ARG A 25 -14.67 -0.43 20.72
N ILE A 26 -15.05 0.56 21.53
CA ILE A 26 -14.34 1.86 21.59
C ILE A 26 -12.88 1.65 22.03
N SER A 27 -12.64 0.84 23.07
CA SER A 27 -11.28 0.48 23.51
C SER A 27 -10.47 -0.24 22.42
N PHE A 28 -11.13 -1.08 21.61
CA PHE A 28 -10.49 -1.73 20.46
C PHE A 28 -10.10 -0.73 19.37
N LEU A 29 -11.05 0.11 18.95
CA LEU A 29 -10.83 1.11 17.91
C LEU A 29 -9.70 2.06 18.31
N ALA A 30 -9.66 2.48 19.57
CA ALA A 30 -8.58 3.32 20.11
C ALA A 30 -7.22 2.63 20.06
N LYS A 31 -7.10 1.37 20.53
CA LYS A 31 -5.83 0.61 20.49
C LYS A 31 -5.34 0.37 19.06
N SER A 32 -6.29 0.07 18.18
CA SER A 32 -6.06 -0.17 16.77
C SER A 32 -5.59 1.11 16.05
N ALA A 33 -6.25 2.24 16.30
CA ALA A 33 -5.86 3.53 15.75
C ALA A 33 -4.51 4.00 16.32
N LEU A 34 -4.24 3.74 17.60
CA LEU A 34 -2.95 4.06 18.23
C LEU A 34 -1.81 3.25 17.59
N SER A 35 -2.01 1.95 17.32
CA SER A 35 -1.05 1.12 16.61
C SER A 35 -0.74 1.67 15.22
N ASP A 36 -1.78 2.06 14.47
CA ASP A 36 -1.61 2.65 13.14
C ASP A 36 -0.93 4.03 13.21
N LEU A 37 -1.25 4.85 14.21
CA LEU A 37 -0.60 6.14 14.44
C LEU A 37 0.90 5.94 14.75
N SER A 38 1.23 4.99 15.63
CA SER A 38 2.62 4.64 15.95
C SER A 38 3.38 4.16 14.71
N PHE A 39 2.73 3.37 13.84
CA PHE A 39 3.30 3.00 12.55
C PHE A 39 3.63 4.23 11.71
N PHE A 40 2.68 5.16 11.51
CA PHE A 40 2.91 6.34 10.70
C PHE A 40 4.01 7.26 11.27
N VAL A 41 4.05 7.44 12.59
CA VAL A 41 5.09 8.25 13.24
C VAL A 41 6.47 7.63 13.04
N LEU A 42 6.63 6.34 13.33
CA LEU A 42 7.93 5.66 13.19
C LEU A 42 8.35 5.52 11.72
N PHE A 43 7.40 5.24 10.84
CA PHE A 43 7.63 5.25 9.40
C PHE A 43 8.07 6.63 8.93
N SER A 44 7.46 7.72 9.41
CA SER A 44 7.84 9.09 9.02
C SER A 44 9.25 9.44 9.49
N ILE A 45 9.64 9.03 10.70
CA ILE A 45 10.99 9.21 11.22
C ILE A 45 12.00 8.45 10.35
N ALA A 46 11.74 7.16 10.10
CA ALA A 46 12.59 6.34 9.24
C ALA A 46 12.69 6.91 7.83
N PHE A 47 11.54 7.22 7.21
CA PHE A 47 11.45 7.81 5.87
C PHE A 47 12.26 9.10 5.77
N THR A 48 12.13 10.01 6.74
CA THR A 48 12.88 11.28 6.75
C THR A 48 14.38 11.02 6.80
N TRP A 49 14.83 10.11 7.67
CA TRP A 49 16.24 9.76 7.79
C TRP A 49 16.80 9.16 6.48
N PHE A 50 16.08 8.23 5.85
CA PHE A 50 16.48 7.67 4.56
C PHE A 50 16.41 8.69 3.43
N PHE A 51 15.40 9.56 3.42
CA PHE A 51 15.24 10.59 2.38
C PHE A 51 16.40 11.59 2.40
N GLN A 52 16.91 11.96 3.59
CA GLN A 52 18.12 12.78 3.73
C GLN A 52 19.38 12.12 3.14
N LYS A 53 19.40 10.80 2.97
CA LYS A 53 20.49 10.07 2.30
C LYS A 53 20.22 9.84 0.80
N ILE A 54 18.98 9.56 0.44
CA ILE A 54 18.55 9.26 -0.93
C ILE A 54 18.52 10.52 -1.81
N ALA A 55 17.97 11.63 -1.32
CA ALA A 55 17.78 12.83 -2.13
C ALA A 55 19.11 13.40 -2.69
N PRO A 56 20.20 13.53 -1.90
CA PRO A 56 21.49 13.98 -2.44
C PRO A 56 22.08 13.02 -3.47
N LEU A 57 21.86 11.70 -3.34
CA LEU A 57 22.34 10.72 -4.32
C LEU A 57 21.62 10.88 -5.66
N ILE A 58 20.29 11.08 -5.63
CA ILE A 58 19.50 11.33 -6.85
C ILE A 58 19.97 12.63 -7.53
N GLU A 59 20.20 13.68 -6.74
CA GLU A 59 20.70 14.96 -7.26
C GLU A 59 22.08 14.81 -7.92
N GLN A 60 23.02 14.12 -7.28
CA GLN A 60 24.35 13.85 -7.83
C GLN A 60 24.30 12.99 -9.09
N ILE A 61 23.46 11.95 -9.12
CA ILE A 61 23.27 11.12 -10.31
C ILE A 61 22.72 11.96 -11.45
N ASN A 62 21.70 12.78 -11.21
CA ASN A 62 21.11 13.64 -12.24
C ASN A 62 22.11 14.66 -12.78
N LEU A 63 22.95 15.24 -11.91
CA LEU A 63 23.99 16.20 -12.29
C LEU A 63 25.09 15.53 -13.13
N LEU A 64 25.56 14.35 -12.75
CA LEU A 64 26.56 13.62 -13.53
C LEU A 64 25.99 13.13 -14.88
N MET A 65 24.72 12.70 -14.90
CA MET A 65 24.05 12.27 -16.13
C MET A 65 23.81 13.44 -17.11
N SER A 66 23.53 14.65 -16.60
CA SER A 66 23.38 15.83 -17.45
C SER A 66 24.73 16.29 -18.01
N GLN A 67 25.81 16.18 -17.23
CA GLN A 67 27.18 16.42 -17.69
C GLN A 67 27.57 15.42 -18.79
N LEU A 68 27.36 14.11 -18.56
CA LEU A 68 27.62 13.04 -19.53
C LEU A 68 26.84 13.23 -20.84
N GLY A 69 25.57 13.66 -20.75
CA GLY A 69 24.73 13.95 -21.91
C GLY A 69 25.16 15.18 -22.71
N GLY A 70 25.86 16.13 -22.08
CA GLY A 70 26.44 17.31 -22.73
C GLY A 70 27.83 17.08 -23.31
N SER A 71 28.54 16.03 -22.88
CA SER A 71 29.92 15.72 -23.29
C SER A 71 30.03 14.61 -24.34
N MET A 72 28.93 14.02 -24.82
CA MET A 72 28.97 13.17 -26.03
C MET A 72 29.04 14.07 -27.28
N PRO A 73 30.11 13.99 -28.09
CA PRO A 73 30.18 14.71 -29.35
C PRO A 73 29.02 14.28 -30.25
N SER A 74 28.28 15.25 -30.80
CA SER A 74 27.21 14.99 -31.78
C SER A 74 27.73 14.45 -33.10
N ASP A 75 29.04 14.56 -33.33
CA ASP A 75 29.72 14.12 -34.54
C ASP A 75 30.63 12.94 -34.24
N TYR A 76 30.78 12.06 -35.23
CA TYR A 76 31.61 10.84 -35.25
C TYR A 76 33.13 11.07 -35.04
N SER A 77 33.55 12.11 -34.33
CA SER A 77 34.92 12.25 -33.85
C SER A 77 35.13 11.33 -32.65
N MET A 78 36.07 10.38 -32.79
CA MET A 78 36.52 9.61 -31.63
C MET A 78 36.98 10.60 -30.54
N PRO A 79 36.44 10.52 -29.32
CA PRO A 79 36.91 11.35 -28.22
C PRO A 79 38.41 11.08 -28.01
N ASP A 80 39.19 12.14 -27.79
CA ASP A 80 40.61 12.02 -27.44
C ASP A 80 40.78 11.05 -26.26
N LYS A 81 41.85 10.25 -26.24
CA LYS A 81 42.07 9.19 -25.22
C LYS A 81 41.94 9.68 -23.77
N GLU A 82 42.25 10.96 -23.52
CA GLU A 82 42.09 11.60 -22.21
C GLU A 82 40.61 11.83 -21.85
N SER A 83 39.79 12.30 -22.80
CA SER A 83 38.35 12.48 -22.60
C SER A 83 37.59 11.15 -22.46
N PHE A 84 38.08 10.07 -23.08
CA PHE A 84 37.53 8.73 -22.86
C PHE A 84 37.75 8.23 -21.42
N GLY A 85 38.92 8.52 -20.83
CA GLY A 85 39.21 8.17 -19.43
C GLY A 85 38.31 8.91 -18.43
N GLU A 86 38.05 10.18 -18.68
CA GLU A 86 37.12 10.99 -17.87
C GLU A 86 35.67 10.51 -17.98
N ILE A 87 35.21 10.17 -19.19
CA ILE A 87 33.89 9.59 -19.42
C ILE A 87 33.73 8.27 -18.64
N VAL A 88 34.73 7.37 -18.73
CA VAL A 88 34.70 6.09 -18.00
C VAL A 88 34.69 6.31 -16.48
N ALA A 89 35.47 7.25 -15.96
CA ALA A 89 35.49 7.59 -14.54
C ALA A 89 34.12 8.14 -14.06
N GLN A 90 33.48 9.00 -14.85
CA GLN A 90 32.15 9.53 -14.57
C GLN A 90 31.08 8.42 -14.60
N TYR A 91 31.14 7.50 -15.56
CA TYR A 91 30.24 6.34 -15.61
C TYR A 91 30.39 5.42 -14.40
N GLN A 92 31.64 5.18 -13.95
CA GLN A 92 31.89 4.39 -12.75
C GLN A 92 31.31 5.09 -11.52
N GLN A 93 31.51 6.41 -11.39
CA GLN A 93 30.96 7.20 -10.29
C GLN A 93 29.41 7.16 -10.27
N VAL A 94 28.75 7.28 -11.43
CA VAL A 94 27.29 7.14 -11.53
C VAL A 94 26.84 5.75 -11.09
N THR A 95 27.58 4.71 -11.47
CA THR A 95 27.28 3.33 -11.11
C THR A 95 27.40 3.11 -9.59
N ASP A 96 28.45 3.65 -8.96
CA ASP A 96 28.65 3.55 -7.51
C ASP A 96 27.57 4.30 -6.73
N LEU A 97 27.20 5.50 -7.19
CA LEU A 97 26.07 6.27 -6.62
C LEU A 97 24.74 5.53 -6.80
N ALA A 98 24.51 4.90 -7.95
CA ALA A 98 23.32 4.10 -8.20
C ALA A 98 23.27 2.87 -7.26
N HIS A 99 24.39 2.19 -7.03
CA HIS A 99 24.47 1.11 -6.05
C HIS A 99 24.15 1.59 -4.63
N ALA A 100 24.71 2.73 -4.21
CA ALA A 100 24.40 3.34 -2.93
C ALA A 100 22.90 3.69 -2.81
N LEU A 101 22.31 4.26 -3.88
CA LEU A 101 20.89 4.56 -3.95
C LEU A 101 20.03 3.29 -3.78
N PHE A 102 20.35 2.23 -4.52
CA PHE A 102 19.66 0.94 -4.39
C PHE A 102 19.81 0.33 -3.00
N TYR A 103 20.99 0.45 -2.38
CA TYR A 103 21.22 -0.02 -1.02
C TYR A 103 20.31 0.69 -0.01
N TYR A 104 20.25 2.03 -0.02
CA TYR A 104 19.38 2.78 0.88
C TYR A 104 17.89 2.52 0.62
N LEU A 105 17.47 2.39 -0.64
CA LEU A 105 16.10 2.03 -1.00
C LEU A 105 15.74 0.62 -0.49
N ALA A 106 16.64 -0.35 -0.65
CA ALA A 106 16.43 -1.72 -0.17
C ALA A 106 16.25 -1.77 1.36
N ILE A 107 17.07 -1.02 2.11
CA ILE A 107 16.92 -0.95 3.57
C ILE A 107 15.62 -0.23 3.94
N LEU A 108 15.27 0.87 3.29
CA LEU A 108 14.01 1.57 3.54
C LEU A 108 12.81 0.62 3.34
N ILE A 109 12.80 -0.17 2.27
CA ILE A 109 11.76 -1.18 2.02
C ILE A 109 11.74 -2.23 3.14
N ALA A 110 12.90 -2.75 3.56
CA ALA A 110 13.00 -3.73 4.63
C ALA A 110 12.49 -3.19 5.98
N VAL A 111 12.89 -1.97 6.35
CA VAL A 111 12.42 -1.29 7.58
C VAL A 111 10.91 -1.06 7.53
N THR A 112 10.40 -0.59 6.39
CA THR A 112 8.96 -0.38 6.18
C THR A 112 8.19 -1.69 6.34
N PHE A 113 8.70 -2.78 5.78
CA PHE A 113 8.11 -4.11 5.89
C PHE A 113 8.10 -4.63 7.33
N LEU A 114 9.17 -4.42 8.09
CA LEU A 114 9.25 -4.80 9.49
C LEU A 114 8.26 -4.00 10.35
N LEU A 115 8.22 -2.68 10.19
CA LEU A 115 7.24 -1.82 10.86
C LEU A 115 5.81 -2.26 10.52
N TRP A 116 5.53 -2.52 9.25
CA TRP A 116 4.23 -3.04 8.80
C TRP A 116 3.86 -4.33 9.51
N CYS A 117 4.75 -5.32 9.55
CA CYS A 117 4.49 -6.60 10.21
C CYS A 117 4.20 -6.44 11.70
N VAL A 118 4.93 -5.57 12.40
CA VAL A 118 4.76 -5.37 13.85
C VAL A 118 3.43 -4.65 14.13
N PHE A 119 3.20 -3.49 13.53
CA PHE A 119 2.05 -2.65 13.86
C PHE A 119 0.75 -3.17 13.23
N GLN A 120 0.77 -3.47 11.93
CA GLN A 120 -0.42 -3.99 11.26
C GLN A 120 -0.71 -5.42 11.68
N GLY A 121 0.31 -6.26 11.83
CA GLY A 121 0.11 -7.61 12.36
C GLY A 121 -0.51 -7.62 13.75
N THR A 122 -0.09 -6.72 14.65
CA THR A 122 -0.71 -6.57 15.97
C THR A 122 -2.14 -6.05 15.87
N SER A 123 -2.38 -5.01 15.06
CA SER A 123 -3.70 -4.46 14.77
C SER A 123 -4.70 -5.54 14.28
N TRP A 124 -4.26 -6.42 13.37
CA TRP A 124 -5.06 -7.55 12.87
C TRP A 124 -5.22 -8.68 13.89
N TRP A 125 -4.19 -8.99 14.67
CA TRP A 125 -4.26 -10.01 15.72
C TRP A 125 -5.27 -9.64 16.82
N ILE A 126 -5.30 -8.37 17.25
CA ILE A 126 -6.29 -7.90 18.23
C ILE A 126 -7.71 -8.07 17.66
N ALA A 127 -7.92 -7.78 16.37
CA ALA A 127 -9.22 -7.96 15.71
C ALA A 127 -9.65 -9.43 15.69
N HIS A 128 -8.72 -10.35 15.42
CA HIS A 128 -8.96 -11.79 15.49
C HIS A 128 -9.30 -12.28 16.89
N ARG A 129 -8.56 -11.84 17.93
CA ARG A 129 -8.87 -12.22 19.33
C ARG A 129 -10.23 -11.75 19.79
N LYS A 130 -10.70 -10.58 19.33
CA LYS A 130 -12.06 -10.09 19.64
C LYS A 130 -13.16 -11.00 19.10
N LEU A 131 -12.86 -11.81 18.09
CA LEU A 131 -13.77 -12.79 17.50
C LEU A 131 -13.51 -14.22 17.99
N LYS A 132 -12.85 -14.37 19.16
CA LYS A 132 -12.57 -15.64 19.85
C LYS A 132 -11.71 -16.64 19.09
N HIS A 133 -10.84 -16.18 18.17
CA HIS A 133 -9.84 -17.05 17.55
C HIS A 133 -8.67 -17.36 18.50
N GLU A 134 -8.28 -18.64 18.58
CA GLU A 134 -7.27 -19.17 19.53
C GLU A 134 -5.83 -19.20 19.00
N VAL A 135 -5.48 -18.32 18.06
CA VAL A 135 -4.12 -18.32 17.48
C VAL A 135 -3.15 -17.51 18.34
N SER A 136 -2.03 -18.13 18.74
CA SER A 136 -0.94 -17.44 19.44
C SER A 136 -0.37 -16.29 18.61
N TRP A 137 0.04 -15.20 19.27
CA TRP A 137 0.55 -13.99 18.59
C TRP A 137 1.72 -14.29 17.65
N LEU A 138 2.70 -15.08 18.09
CA LEU A 138 3.88 -15.43 17.28
C LEU A 138 3.51 -16.19 16.00
N GLN A 139 2.58 -17.15 16.11
CA GLN A 139 2.09 -17.89 14.94
C GLN A 139 1.30 -16.97 14.00
N PHE A 140 0.52 -16.04 14.55
CA PHE A 140 -0.21 -15.07 13.77
C PHE A 140 0.74 -14.16 12.98
N ILE A 141 1.73 -13.56 13.65
CA ILE A 141 2.73 -12.69 13.01
C ILE A 141 3.49 -13.45 11.92
N LYS A 142 3.93 -14.68 12.17
CA LYS A 142 4.61 -15.51 11.14
C LYS A 142 3.75 -15.67 9.88
N ARG A 143 2.45 -15.96 10.05
CA ARG A 143 1.52 -16.11 8.92
C ARG A 143 1.22 -14.77 8.24
N PHE A 144 1.06 -13.71 9.02
CA PHE A 144 0.83 -12.34 8.53
C PHE A 144 2.01 -11.84 7.71
N SER A 145 3.24 -12.05 8.18
CA SER A 145 4.48 -11.69 7.47
C SER A 145 4.62 -12.49 6.18
N ALA A 146 4.34 -13.80 6.19
CA ALA A 146 4.38 -14.61 4.98
C ALA A 146 3.35 -14.14 3.93
N ALA A 147 2.12 -13.87 4.34
CA ALA A 147 1.10 -13.31 3.45
C ALA A 147 1.52 -11.92 2.93
N SER A 148 1.97 -11.02 3.82
CA SER A 148 2.44 -9.68 3.45
C SER A 148 3.61 -9.72 2.47
N LEU A 149 4.52 -10.69 2.60
CA LEU A 149 5.64 -10.85 1.67
C LEU A 149 5.15 -11.24 0.26
N VAL A 150 4.20 -12.18 0.17
CA VAL A 150 3.58 -12.55 -1.11
C VAL A 150 2.94 -11.32 -1.76
N TYR A 151 2.23 -10.49 -0.98
CA TYR A 151 1.65 -9.25 -1.49
C TYR A 151 2.71 -8.23 -1.93
N ALA A 152 3.78 -8.06 -1.17
CA ALA A 152 4.88 -7.17 -1.54
C ALA A 152 5.52 -7.60 -2.87
N LEU A 153 5.74 -8.91 -3.07
CA LEU A 153 6.29 -9.45 -4.32
C LEU A 153 5.33 -9.24 -5.49
N LEU A 154 4.03 -9.48 -5.33
CA LEU A 154 3.04 -9.24 -6.38
C LEU A 154 2.96 -7.76 -6.76
N THR A 155 2.97 -6.86 -5.77
CA THR A 155 3.02 -5.41 -6.00
C THR A 155 4.28 -5.02 -6.77
N ALA A 156 5.45 -5.54 -6.38
CA ALA A 156 6.71 -5.28 -7.08
C ALA A 156 6.65 -5.74 -8.55
N VAL A 157 6.09 -6.92 -8.83
CA VAL A 157 5.90 -7.40 -10.21
C VAL A 157 5.00 -6.47 -11.02
N ILE A 158 3.88 -6.01 -10.45
CA ILE A 158 2.98 -5.05 -11.13
C ILE A 158 3.73 -3.75 -11.46
N LEU A 159 4.46 -3.20 -10.49
CA LEU A 159 5.23 -1.97 -10.68
C LEU A 159 6.35 -2.15 -11.72
N LEU A 160 7.03 -3.29 -11.74
CA LEU A 160 8.05 -3.61 -12.75
C LEU A 160 7.44 -3.70 -14.15
N ILE A 161 6.27 -4.33 -14.31
CA ILE A 161 5.54 -4.38 -15.58
C ILE A 161 5.18 -2.97 -16.04
N ILE A 162 4.66 -2.12 -15.14
CA ILE A 162 4.33 -0.72 -15.45
C ILE A 162 5.59 0.03 -15.91
N ALA A 163 6.70 -0.11 -15.19
CA ALA A 163 7.96 0.55 -15.51
C ALA A 163 8.52 0.10 -16.87
N GLN A 164 8.50 -1.20 -17.16
CA GLN A 164 8.98 -1.75 -18.44
C GLN A 164 8.12 -1.28 -19.61
N ILE A 165 6.79 -1.33 -19.50
CA ILE A 165 5.90 -0.86 -20.57
C ILE A 165 6.08 0.65 -20.77
N SER A 166 6.18 1.44 -19.69
CA SER A 166 6.44 2.89 -19.77
C SER A 166 7.75 3.20 -20.48
N ARG A 167 8.81 2.43 -20.22
CA ARG A 167 10.08 2.55 -20.92
C ARG A 167 9.91 2.28 -22.42
N ILE A 168 9.23 1.18 -22.78
CA ILE A 168 9.02 0.81 -24.18
C ILE A 168 8.19 1.89 -24.92
N THR A 169 7.16 2.45 -24.29
CA THR A 169 6.33 3.50 -24.92
C THR A 169 7.06 4.84 -25.04
N SER A 170 7.90 5.22 -24.06
CA SER A 170 8.68 6.46 -24.11
C SER A 170 9.85 6.43 -25.10
N PHE A 171 10.52 5.29 -25.27
CA PHE A 171 11.70 5.17 -26.16
C PHE A 171 11.39 4.53 -27.52
N GLY A 172 10.33 3.73 -27.62
CA GLY A 172 10.01 2.95 -28.83
C GLY A 172 9.11 3.65 -29.84
N GLY A 173 8.55 4.82 -29.53
CA GLY A 173 7.67 5.58 -30.45
C GLY A 173 6.32 4.91 -30.78
N ILE A 174 6.05 3.72 -30.23
CA ILE A 174 4.80 2.98 -30.46
C ILE A 174 3.75 3.49 -29.46
N GLY A 175 2.97 4.50 -29.89
CA GLY A 175 1.89 5.12 -29.12
C GLY A 175 0.61 4.27 -28.97
N LEU A 176 0.71 2.93 -28.93
CA LEU A 176 -0.48 2.06 -28.85
C LEU A 176 -1.18 2.11 -27.48
N ILE A 177 -0.46 2.46 -26.41
CA ILE A 177 -1.00 2.58 -25.05
C ILE A 177 -0.49 3.87 -24.42
N ASP A 178 -1.40 4.79 -24.12
CA ASP A 178 -1.09 5.99 -23.34
C ASP A 178 -0.62 5.59 -21.92
N THR A 179 0.45 6.22 -21.44
CA THR A 179 1.01 6.02 -20.10
C THR A 179 -0.05 6.22 -19.02
N ARG A 180 -1.02 7.13 -19.23
CA ARG A 180 -2.15 7.32 -18.29
C ARG A 180 -3.03 6.07 -18.19
N THR A 181 -3.33 5.44 -19.31
CA THR A 181 -4.11 4.18 -19.36
C THR A 181 -3.39 3.07 -18.61
N LEU A 182 -2.07 2.98 -18.76
CA LEU A 182 -1.24 2.02 -18.01
C LEU A 182 -1.29 2.28 -16.50
N PHE A 183 -1.20 3.54 -16.06
CA PHE A 183 -1.35 3.90 -14.65
C PHE A 183 -2.73 3.57 -14.11
N TYR A 184 -3.81 3.82 -14.86
CA TYR A 184 -5.17 3.44 -14.45
C TYR A 184 -5.33 1.92 -14.33
N ALA A 185 -4.81 1.14 -15.29
CA ALA A 185 -4.83 -0.32 -15.23
C ALA A 185 -4.03 -0.83 -14.02
N GLY A 186 -2.85 -0.25 -13.76
CA GLY A 186 -2.05 -0.53 -12.58
C GLY A 186 -2.77 -0.22 -11.27
N ALA A 187 -3.43 0.92 -11.19
CA ALA A 187 -4.23 1.30 -10.02
C ALA A 187 -5.37 0.31 -9.76
N ILE A 188 -6.10 -0.09 -10.80
CA ILE A 188 -7.17 -1.10 -10.69
C ILE A 188 -6.60 -2.44 -10.19
N ALA A 189 -5.46 -2.88 -10.74
CA ALA A 189 -4.80 -4.11 -10.31
C ALA A 189 -4.37 -4.05 -8.83
N LEU A 190 -3.80 -2.92 -8.38
CA LEU A 190 -3.40 -2.71 -6.99
C LEU A 190 -4.59 -2.65 -6.03
N ILE A 191 -5.71 -2.04 -6.44
CA ILE A 191 -6.95 -2.03 -5.66
C ILE A 191 -7.48 -3.46 -5.48
N ALA A 192 -7.53 -4.23 -6.57
CA ALA A 192 -7.96 -5.63 -6.52
C ALA A 192 -7.03 -6.47 -5.63
N LEU A 193 -5.72 -6.28 -5.75
CA LEU A 193 -4.72 -6.96 -4.93
C LEU A 193 -4.88 -6.62 -3.44
N SER A 194 -5.11 -5.34 -3.13
CA SER A 194 -5.33 -4.86 -1.76
C SER A 194 -6.58 -5.48 -1.13
N TYR A 195 -7.65 -5.63 -1.91
CA TYR A 195 -8.84 -6.34 -1.45
C TYR A 195 -8.55 -7.80 -1.09
N PHE A 196 -7.83 -8.52 -1.95
CA PHE A 196 -7.42 -9.89 -1.63
C PHE A 196 -6.50 -9.94 -0.41
N ALA A 197 -5.64 -8.93 -0.19
CA ALA A 197 -4.79 -8.84 0.99
C ALA A 197 -5.61 -8.72 2.27
N VAL A 198 -6.55 -7.77 2.31
CA VAL A 198 -7.44 -7.58 3.47
C VAL A 198 -8.26 -8.84 3.74
N TYR A 199 -8.78 -9.49 2.70
CA TYR A 199 -9.50 -10.76 2.85
C TYR A 199 -8.59 -11.86 3.41
N THR A 200 -7.38 -12.01 2.88
CA THR A 200 -6.39 -12.97 3.36
C THR A 200 -6.07 -12.77 4.83
N PHE A 201 -5.88 -11.52 5.25
CA PHE A 201 -5.61 -11.19 6.65
C PHE A 201 -6.79 -11.54 7.57
N ALA A 202 -8.01 -11.48 7.05
CA ALA A 202 -9.21 -11.90 7.78
C ALA A 202 -9.36 -13.44 7.93
N VAL A 203 -8.67 -14.27 7.12
CA VAL A 203 -8.71 -15.76 7.19
C VAL A 203 -7.38 -16.40 7.64
N LEU A 204 -6.50 -15.64 8.27
CA LEU A 204 -5.15 -16.10 8.69
C LEU A 204 -5.16 -17.24 9.73
N ASP A 205 -6.30 -17.51 10.36
CA ASP A 205 -6.49 -18.51 11.42
C ASP A 205 -6.35 -19.96 10.92
N GLU A 206 -6.69 -20.24 9.67
CA GLU A 206 -6.78 -21.62 9.14
C GLU A 206 -5.45 -22.22 8.64
N GLY A 207 -4.36 -21.44 8.65
CA GLY A 207 -3.05 -21.85 8.12
C GLY A 207 -2.92 -21.68 6.61
N PHE A 208 -1.69 -21.54 6.13
CA PHE A 208 -1.39 -21.02 4.78
C PHE A 208 -2.01 -21.82 3.62
N ARG A 209 -2.00 -23.16 3.68
CA ARG A 209 -2.61 -24.01 2.63
C ARG A 209 -4.14 -23.94 2.59
N LYS A 210 -4.81 -23.75 3.73
CA LYS A 210 -6.27 -23.59 3.78
C LYS A 210 -6.66 -22.18 3.34
N MET A 211 -5.89 -21.18 3.75
CA MET A 211 -5.98 -19.79 3.30
C MET A 211 -5.93 -19.67 1.76
N LEU A 212 -4.97 -20.33 1.10
CA LEU A 212 -4.89 -20.35 -0.38
C LEU A 212 -6.13 -20.98 -1.04
N ARG A 213 -6.67 -22.06 -0.45
CA ARG A 213 -7.91 -22.69 -0.93
C ARG A 213 -9.12 -21.77 -0.74
N ALA A 214 -9.21 -21.10 0.41
CA ALA A 214 -10.25 -20.11 0.68
C ALA A 214 -10.18 -18.95 -0.31
N LEU A 215 -8.98 -18.43 -0.59
CA LEU A 215 -8.76 -17.38 -1.59
C LEU A 215 -9.22 -17.80 -2.99
N ARG A 216 -8.86 -19.01 -3.43
CA ARG A 216 -9.31 -19.54 -4.73
C ARG A 216 -10.84 -19.65 -4.77
N LYS A 217 -11.46 -20.15 -3.70
CA LYS A 217 -12.93 -20.28 -3.61
C LYS A 217 -13.60 -18.90 -3.62
N THR A 218 -13.01 -17.92 -2.94
CA THR A 218 -13.52 -16.54 -2.92
C THR A 218 -13.38 -15.84 -4.27
N ALA A 219 -12.25 -16.04 -4.96
CA ALA A 219 -12.03 -15.52 -6.30
C ALA A 219 -13.00 -16.11 -7.35
N VAL A 220 -13.35 -17.40 -7.23
CA VAL A 220 -14.13 -18.10 -8.26
C VAL A 220 -15.63 -18.18 -7.96
N SER A 221 -16.04 -18.49 -6.72
CA SER A 221 -17.46 -18.80 -6.41
C SER A 221 -18.14 -17.82 -5.45
N SER A 222 -17.39 -17.16 -4.57
CA SER A 222 -17.99 -16.36 -3.48
C SER A 222 -17.85 -14.84 -3.65
N TRP A 223 -17.32 -14.37 -4.78
CA TRP A 223 -17.06 -12.95 -5.02
C TRP A 223 -18.32 -12.08 -4.82
N LYS A 224 -19.50 -12.56 -5.21
CA LYS A 224 -20.79 -11.85 -5.03
C LYS A 224 -21.15 -11.62 -3.56
N LYS A 225 -20.78 -12.55 -2.66
CA LYS A 225 -21.04 -12.43 -1.21
C LYS A 225 -20.03 -11.51 -0.52
N SER A 226 -18.84 -11.40 -1.09
CA SER A 226 -17.74 -10.59 -0.57
C SER A 226 -17.61 -9.21 -1.26
N LEU A 227 -18.43 -8.94 -2.29
CA LEU A 227 -18.52 -7.67 -3.01
C LEU A 227 -19.10 -6.51 -2.18
N PRO A 228 -20.14 -6.67 -1.34
CA PRO A 228 -20.67 -5.56 -0.54
C PRO A 228 -19.64 -4.91 0.41
N PRO A 229 -18.79 -5.68 1.14
CA PRO A 229 -17.67 -5.12 1.89
C PRO A 229 -16.72 -4.28 1.03
N PHE A 230 -16.39 -4.76 -0.17
CA PHE A 230 -15.50 -4.06 -1.08
C PHE A 230 -16.09 -2.75 -1.57
N ILE A 231 -17.37 -2.74 -1.95
CA ILE A 231 -18.09 -1.52 -2.35
C ILE A 231 -18.14 -0.54 -1.18
N ALA A 232 -18.38 -1.00 0.05
CA ALA A 232 -18.37 -0.15 1.23
C ALA A 232 -16.98 0.51 1.44
N VAL A 233 -15.90 -0.26 1.32
CA VAL A 233 -14.52 0.27 1.37
C VAL A 233 -14.26 1.30 0.27
N LEU A 234 -14.70 1.03 -0.97
CA LEU A 234 -14.53 1.96 -2.09
C LEU A 234 -15.33 3.26 -1.91
N ILE A 235 -16.58 3.18 -1.47
CA ILE A 235 -17.41 4.36 -1.17
C ILE A 235 -16.74 5.20 -0.10
N ILE A 236 -16.27 4.55 0.97
CA ILE A 236 -15.59 5.22 2.07
C ILE A 236 -14.31 5.92 1.58
N LEU A 237 -13.47 5.25 0.79
CA LEU A 237 -12.28 5.87 0.17
C LEU A 237 -12.64 7.03 -0.77
N GLY A 238 -13.74 6.91 -1.51
CA GLY A 238 -14.26 7.97 -2.37
C GLY A 238 -14.71 9.20 -1.58
N VAL A 239 -15.46 8.99 -0.49
CA VAL A 239 -15.86 10.06 0.44
C VAL A 239 -14.63 10.71 1.06
N PHE A 240 -13.67 9.92 1.51
CA PHE A 240 -12.40 10.41 2.05
C PHE A 240 -11.67 11.30 1.05
N TYR A 241 -11.55 10.86 -0.22
CA TYR A 241 -10.94 11.65 -1.28
C TYR A 241 -11.65 12.99 -1.52
N ILE A 242 -12.99 12.97 -1.56
CA ILE A 242 -13.80 14.19 -1.74
C ILE A 242 -13.59 15.16 -0.57
N VAL A 243 -13.60 14.67 0.67
CA VAL A 243 -13.37 15.48 1.88
C VAL A 243 -11.98 16.11 1.85
N MET A 244 -10.95 15.33 1.52
CA MET A 244 -9.57 15.83 1.42
C MET A 244 -9.41 16.87 0.31
N LYS A 245 -10.08 16.69 -0.84
CA LYS A 245 -10.12 17.69 -1.90
C LYS A 245 -10.81 18.98 -1.42
N ALA A 246 -11.94 18.88 -0.72
CA ALA A 246 -12.65 20.03 -0.20
C ALA A 246 -11.79 20.85 0.77
N ILE A 247 -11.06 20.18 1.68
CA ILE A 247 -10.11 20.83 2.61
C ILE A 247 -8.93 21.47 1.87
N ALA A 248 -8.40 20.81 0.83
CA ALA A 248 -7.34 21.40 0.01
C ALA A 248 -7.81 22.66 -0.73
N TYR A 249 -9.07 22.69 -1.20
CA TYR A 249 -9.66 23.87 -1.85
C TYR A 249 -9.94 25.03 -0.89
N SER A 250 -10.08 24.79 0.42
CA SER A 250 -10.25 25.86 1.41
C SER A 250 -8.96 26.61 1.76
N GLY A 251 -7.86 26.38 1.02
CA GLY A 251 -6.57 27.04 1.27
C GLY A 251 -5.95 26.68 2.61
N THR A 252 -6.39 25.57 3.20
CA THR A 252 -5.95 25.10 4.51
C THR A 252 -4.55 24.50 4.39
N ASP A 253 -3.71 24.71 5.41
CA ASP A 253 -2.35 24.16 5.44
C ASP A 253 -2.36 22.64 5.14
N VAL A 254 -1.37 22.20 4.37
CA VAL A 254 -1.11 20.78 4.08
C VAL A 254 -1.05 19.99 5.39
N PHE A 255 -0.49 20.58 6.45
CA PHE A 255 -0.44 19.96 7.79
C PHE A 255 -1.83 19.62 8.33
N TYR A 256 -2.77 20.57 8.34
CA TYR A 256 -4.13 20.34 8.84
C TYR A 256 -4.91 19.38 7.95
N THR A 257 -4.67 19.43 6.65
CA THR A 257 -5.27 18.49 5.69
C THR A 257 -4.83 17.06 6.00
N VAL A 258 -3.54 16.83 6.20
CA VAL A 258 -2.99 15.52 6.60
C VAL A 258 -3.53 15.07 7.96
N LEU A 259 -3.58 15.98 8.94
CA LEU A 259 -4.09 15.67 10.28
C LEU A 259 -5.57 15.26 10.26
N ALA A 260 -6.41 16.01 9.55
CA ALA A 260 -7.82 15.67 9.34
C ALA A 260 -7.95 14.31 8.63
N GLY A 261 -7.11 14.07 7.63
CA GLY A 261 -7.01 12.80 6.94
C GLY A 261 -6.73 11.64 7.90
N LEU A 262 -5.75 11.79 8.80
CA LEU A 262 -5.41 10.76 9.79
C LEU A 262 -6.55 10.50 10.79
N ILE A 263 -7.19 11.55 11.30
CA ILE A 263 -8.31 11.43 12.26
C ILE A 263 -9.47 10.64 11.66
N ILE A 264 -9.75 10.81 10.37
CA ILE A 264 -10.82 10.08 9.68
C ILE A 264 -10.37 8.68 9.28
N PHE A 265 -9.15 8.55 8.72
CA PHE A 265 -8.65 7.31 8.13
C PHE A 265 -8.34 6.23 9.17
N LEU A 266 -7.78 6.59 10.33
CA LEU A 266 -7.36 5.60 11.33
C LEU A 266 -8.53 4.82 11.96
N PRO A 267 -9.60 5.48 12.44
CA PRO A 267 -10.78 4.75 12.95
C PRO A 267 -11.46 3.92 11.87
N MET A 268 -11.47 4.43 10.64
CA MET A 268 -12.04 3.78 9.48
C MET A 268 -11.28 2.51 9.11
N ALA A 269 -9.95 2.54 9.08
CA ALA A 269 -9.11 1.37 8.87
C ALA A 269 -9.34 0.30 9.96
N ALA A 270 -9.44 0.72 11.23
CA ALA A 270 -9.76 -0.16 12.34
C ALA A 270 -11.14 -0.84 12.17
N TRP A 271 -12.15 -0.08 11.74
CA TRP A 271 -13.50 -0.58 11.48
C TRP A 271 -13.52 -1.60 10.33
N ILE A 272 -12.84 -1.31 9.22
CA ILE A 272 -12.74 -2.22 8.06
C ILE A 272 -12.17 -3.58 8.50
N ARG A 273 -11.14 -3.59 9.34
CA ARG A 273 -10.51 -4.84 9.84
C ARG A 273 -11.50 -5.71 10.60
N VAL A 274 -12.26 -5.12 11.53
CA VAL A 274 -13.28 -5.86 12.31
C VAL A 274 -14.41 -6.33 11.41
N TYR A 275 -14.90 -5.46 10.54
CA TYR A 275 -15.98 -5.77 9.61
C TYR A 275 -15.61 -6.96 8.73
N MET A 276 -14.42 -6.93 8.13
CA MET A 276 -13.93 -8.02 7.28
C MET A 276 -13.77 -9.34 8.04
N CYS A 277 -13.18 -9.34 9.23
CA CYS A 277 -13.09 -10.56 10.04
C CYS A 277 -14.48 -11.11 10.43
N ARG A 278 -15.45 -10.25 10.75
CA ARG A 278 -16.82 -10.67 11.07
C ARG A 278 -17.53 -11.23 9.84
N THR A 279 -17.43 -10.57 8.69
CA THR A 279 -18.04 -11.04 7.45
C THR A 279 -17.49 -12.38 7.03
N VAL A 280 -16.17 -12.58 7.13
CA VAL A 280 -15.54 -13.87 6.86
C VAL A 280 -16.06 -14.97 7.79
N ASN A 281 -16.12 -14.71 9.10
CA ASN A 281 -16.64 -15.69 10.06
C ASN A 281 -18.12 -16.04 9.78
N ASN A 282 -18.93 -15.10 9.32
CA ASN A 282 -20.34 -15.35 8.96
C ASN A 282 -20.51 -16.08 7.61
N ILE A 283 -19.46 -16.16 6.79
CA ILE A 283 -19.47 -16.88 5.50
C ILE A 283 -19.05 -18.34 5.69
N LYS A 284 -18.25 -18.66 6.73
CA LYS A 284 -17.90 -20.03 7.11
C LYS A 284 -19.13 -20.77 7.62
#